data_AF-A0A1L9T5G4-F1
#
_entry.id   AF-A0A1L9T5G4-F1
#
_cell.length_a   1.000
_cell.length_b   1.000
_cell.length_c   1.000
_cell.angle_alpha   90.00
_cell.angle_beta   90.00
_cell.angle_gamma   90.00
#
_symmetry.space_group_name_H-M   'P 1'
#
loop_
_entity.id
_entity.type
_entity.pdbx_description
1 polymer ?
#
loop_
_entity_poly.entity_id
_entity_poly.type
_entity_poly.pdbx_seq_one_letter_code
_entity_poly.pdbx_strand_id
1 'polypeptide(L)'
;MLTTDPTLPAAAENGPSGAWRHRYPVKILNPDSFTESVMWLYCRDVEHDDYLHCRWSDMQMALRDDTMFTKCLRPQFRSAWDCFNCRDEYYGIHMYREILLLRERLIADGRLPQNLPFIDISEYQDPVSEHYGLAPPV
;
A
#
# COMPACT_ATOMS: atom_id res chain seq x y z
N MET A 1 -8.00 3.36 -28.21
CA MET A 1 -7.45 4.61 -28.76
C MET A 1 -5.98 4.68 -28.40
N LEU A 2 -5.10 4.87 -29.38
CA LEU A 2 -3.66 5.06 -29.14
C LEU A 2 -3.47 6.37 -28.35
N THR A 3 -2.49 6.41 -27.46
CA THR A 3 -2.10 7.65 -26.78
C THR A 3 -1.72 8.70 -27.82
N THR A 4 -2.32 9.88 -27.73
CA THR A 4 -2.00 11.06 -28.56
C THR A 4 -1.08 12.02 -27.81
N ASP A 5 -0.41 11.54 -26.76
CA ASP A 5 0.49 12.35 -25.95
C ASP A 5 1.73 12.75 -26.75
N PRO A 6 1.93 14.05 -27.04
CA PRO A 6 3.06 14.54 -27.83
C PRO A 6 4.41 14.42 -27.10
N THR A 7 4.42 14.10 -25.81
CA THR A 7 5.64 13.91 -25.02
C THR A 7 6.25 12.51 -25.17
N LEU A 8 5.51 11.56 -25.76
CA LEU A 8 5.98 10.20 -26.01
C LEU A 8 6.49 10.04 -27.45
N PRO A 9 7.56 9.27 -27.68
CA PRO A 9 8.00 8.98 -29.04
C PRO A 9 6.90 8.24 -29.82
N ALA A 10 6.73 8.63 -31.08
CA ALA A 10 5.75 8.01 -31.97
C ALA A 10 6.00 6.49 -32.05
N ALA A 11 4.92 5.71 -31.93
CA ALA A 11 5.01 4.26 -32.04
C ALA A 11 5.56 3.87 -33.42
N ALA A 12 6.74 3.25 -33.46
CA ALA A 12 7.36 2.77 -34.69
C ALA A 12 7.15 1.27 -34.85
N GLU A 13 6.74 0.83 -36.04
CA GLU A 13 6.44 -0.58 -36.32
C GLU A 13 7.68 -1.49 -36.14
N ASN A 14 8.88 -0.94 -36.38
CA ASN A 14 10.18 -1.60 -36.19
C ASN A 14 11.11 -0.86 -35.19
N GLY A 15 10.54 -0.06 -34.29
CA GLY A 15 11.33 0.56 -33.22
C GLY A 15 11.72 -0.44 -32.14
N PRO A 16 12.72 -0.14 -31.27
CA PRO A 16 13.03 -0.98 -30.11
C PRO A 16 11.81 -1.19 -29.19
N SER A 17 10.86 -0.25 -29.26
CA SER A 17 9.55 -0.28 -28.64
C SER A 17 8.51 -0.57 -29.73
N GLY A 18 8.42 -1.81 -30.23
CA GLY A 18 7.48 -2.21 -31.29
C GLY A 18 6.02 -1.86 -30.95
N ALA A 19 5.12 -1.94 -31.94
CA ALA A 19 3.73 -1.55 -31.77
C ALA A 19 3.07 -2.27 -30.57
N TRP A 20 2.79 -1.53 -29.49
CA TRP A 20 2.18 -2.01 -28.23
C TRP A 20 0.70 -2.43 -28.40
N ARG A 21 0.30 -2.87 -29.58
CA ARG A 21 -1.08 -3.23 -29.93
C ARG A 21 -1.57 -4.50 -29.22
N HIS A 22 -0.66 -5.31 -28.67
CA HIS A 22 -0.97 -6.61 -28.03
C HIS A 22 -0.33 -6.81 -26.65
N ARG A 23 0.26 -5.77 -26.03
CA ARG A 23 0.84 -5.86 -24.68
C ARG A 23 0.05 -4.98 -23.71
N TYR A 24 -0.05 -5.43 -22.46
CA TYR A 24 -0.70 -4.70 -21.37
C TYR A 24 -0.16 -3.26 -21.33
N PRO A 25 -1.03 -2.24 -21.36
CA PRO A 25 -0.60 -0.85 -21.33
C PRO A 25 0.23 -0.62 -20.06
N VAL A 26 1.49 -0.21 -20.24
CA VAL A 26 2.37 0.15 -19.13
C VAL A 26 2.02 1.58 -18.71
N LYS A 27 1.57 1.73 -17.47
CA LYS A 27 1.33 3.04 -16.87
C LYS A 27 2.40 3.30 -15.82
N ILE A 28 3.15 4.38 -16.00
CA ILE A 28 4.10 4.86 -14.98
C ILE A 28 3.27 5.60 -13.92
N LEU A 29 3.43 5.20 -12.66
CA LEU A 29 2.76 5.83 -11.52
C LEU A 29 3.66 6.91 -10.93
N ASN A 30 3.07 7.99 -10.43
CA ASN A 30 3.79 8.92 -9.56
C ASN A 30 4.09 8.24 -8.21
N PRO A 31 5.05 8.76 -7.41
CA PRO A 31 5.48 8.11 -6.17
C PRO A 31 4.34 7.84 -5.18
N ASP A 32 3.39 8.78 -5.03
CA ASP A 32 2.24 8.62 -4.12
C ASP A 32 1.34 7.47 -4.59
N SER A 33 0.96 7.48 -5.87
CA SER A 33 0.10 6.45 -6.46
C SER A 33 0.76 5.07 -6.45
N PHE A 34 2.08 5.02 -6.65
CA PHE A 34 2.84 3.77 -6.55
C PHE A 34 2.83 3.24 -5.12
N THR A 35 3.08 4.10 -4.13
CA THR A 35 3.06 3.72 -2.72
C THR A 35 1.69 3.20 -2.29
N GLU A 36 0.61 3.91 -2.63
CA GLU A 36 -0.76 3.44 -2.36
C GLU A 36 -1.07 2.11 -3.06
N SER A 37 -0.54 1.90 -4.26
CA SER A 37 -0.73 0.64 -4.98
C SER A 37 -0.03 -0.50 -4.27
N VAL A 38 1.19 -0.30 -3.77
CA VAL A 38 1.90 -1.32 -2.98
C VAL A 38 1.18 -1.60 -1.66
N MET A 39 0.69 -0.58 -0.96
CA MET A 39 -0.11 -0.78 0.26
C MET A 39 -1.40 -1.55 -0.02
N TRP A 40 -2.09 -1.23 -1.12
CA TRP A 40 -3.29 -1.94 -1.53
C TRP A 40 -2.99 -3.40 -1.89
N LEU A 41 -1.90 -3.67 -2.62
CA LEU A 41 -1.47 -5.03 -2.97
C LEU A 41 -1.10 -5.84 -1.72
N TYR A 42 -0.41 -5.21 -0.76
CA TYR A 42 -0.15 -5.81 0.54
C TYR A 42 -1.45 -6.19 1.25
N CYS A 43 -2.43 -5.28 1.33
CA CYS A 43 -3.73 -5.57 1.95
C CYS A 43 -4.50 -6.71 1.27
N ARG A 44 -4.34 -6.86 -0.06
CA ARG A 44 -4.95 -7.95 -0.82
C ARG A 44 -4.29 -9.30 -0.52
N ASP A 45 -2.96 -9.32 -0.50
CA ASP A 45 -2.17 -10.56 -0.49
C ASP A 45 -1.67 -10.96 0.90
N VAL A 46 -1.95 -10.15 1.94
CA VAL A 46 -1.72 -10.57 3.33
C VAL A 46 -2.52 -11.84 3.62
N GLU A 47 -1.88 -12.82 4.29
CA GLU A 47 -2.36 -14.19 4.52
C GLU A 47 -2.53 -15.07 3.26
N HIS A 48 -2.06 -14.64 2.08
CA HIS A 48 -1.89 -15.57 0.95
C HIS A 48 -0.59 -16.37 1.09
N ASP A 49 -0.66 -17.67 0.81
CA ASP A 49 0.43 -18.66 0.94
C ASP A 49 1.47 -18.59 -0.20
N ASP A 50 1.56 -17.45 -0.90
CA ASP A 50 2.45 -17.26 -2.05
C ASP A 50 3.64 -16.35 -1.76
N TYR A 51 3.81 -15.93 -0.50
CA TYR A 51 4.86 -15.01 -0.03
C TYR A 51 4.87 -13.64 -0.74
N LEU A 52 3.84 -13.29 -1.51
CA LEU A 52 3.79 -12.00 -2.20
C LEU A 52 3.74 -10.83 -1.20
N HIS A 53 3.07 -11.01 -0.06
CA HIS A 53 3.03 -10.01 1.01
C HIS A 53 4.44 -9.64 1.51
N CYS A 54 5.39 -10.58 1.55
CA CYS A 54 6.79 -10.27 1.90
C CYS A 54 7.42 -9.34 0.86
N ARG A 55 7.16 -9.57 -0.44
CA ARG A 55 7.67 -8.70 -1.52
C ARG A 55 7.05 -7.30 -1.49
N TRP A 56 5.77 -7.21 -1.18
CA TRP A 56 5.12 -5.91 -0.97
C TRP A 56 5.67 -5.19 0.27
N SER A 57 6.08 -5.93 1.31
CA SER A 57 6.80 -5.37 2.45
C SER A 57 8.17 -4.81 2.06
N ASP A 58 8.97 -5.59 1.33
CA ASP A 58 10.28 -5.17 0.81
C ASP A 58 10.16 -3.86 0.01
N MET A 59 9.14 -3.78 -0.86
CA MET A 59 8.86 -2.58 -1.65
C MET A 59 8.43 -1.39 -0.78
N GLN A 60 7.59 -1.59 0.25
CA GLN A 60 7.23 -0.51 1.18
C GLN A 60 8.45 0.02 1.94
N MET A 61 9.37 -0.85 2.37
CA MET A 61 10.61 -0.42 3.03
C MET A 61 11.46 0.45 2.10
N ALA A 62 11.60 0.06 0.83
CA ALA A 62 12.32 0.85 -0.16
C ALA A 62 11.63 2.18 -0.47
N LEU A 63 10.32 2.26 -0.25
CA LEU A 63 9.51 3.45 -0.44
C LEU A 63 9.36 4.29 0.84
N ARG A 64 10.04 4.00 1.94
CA ARG A 64 9.91 4.79 3.17
C ARG A 64 10.19 6.28 2.90
N ASP A 65 9.52 7.17 3.63
CA ASP A 65 9.80 8.59 3.52
C ASP A 65 11.18 8.90 4.10
N ASP A 66 11.87 9.86 3.49
CA ASP A 66 13.18 10.34 3.93
C ASP A 66 13.15 11.86 4.13
N THR A 67 14.31 12.44 4.44
CA THR A 67 14.42 13.89 4.71
C THR A 67 14.18 14.76 3.47
N MET A 68 14.24 14.19 2.27
CA MET A 68 14.11 14.90 1.00
C MET A 68 12.74 14.71 0.37
N PHE A 69 12.06 13.61 0.66
CA PHE A 69 10.80 13.25 0.03
C PHE A 69 9.79 12.68 1.01
N THR A 70 8.72 13.45 1.25
CA THR A 70 7.54 13.03 2.00
C THR A 70 6.38 12.82 1.04
N LYS A 71 5.71 11.67 1.14
CA LYS A 71 4.60 11.32 0.26
C LYS A 71 3.29 11.97 0.70
N CYS A 72 2.46 12.35 -0.27
CA CYS A 72 1.15 12.95 -0.04
C CYS A 72 0.04 11.94 -0.39
N LEU A 73 -0.10 10.91 0.45
CA LEU A 73 -1.09 9.85 0.20
C LEU A 73 -2.52 10.33 0.49
N ARG A 74 -3.49 9.70 -0.19
CA ARG A 74 -4.93 9.88 0.06
C ARG A 74 -5.26 9.56 1.52
N PRO A 75 -6.25 10.24 2.11
CA PRO A 75 -6.57 10.13 3.53
C PRO A 75 -6.72 8.70 4.04
N GLN A 76 -7.34 7.80 3.28
CA GLN A 76 -7.56 6.43 3.77
C GLN A 76 -6.28 5.61 3.96
N PHE A 77 -5.19 5.93 3.24
CA PHE A 77 -3.90 5.26 3.37
C PHE A 77 -2.99 5.91 4.41
N ARG A 78 -3.29 7.16 4.80
CA ARG A 78 -2.37 8.01 5.56
C ARG A 78 -2.01 7.41 6.92
N SER A 79 -3.00 6.94 7.68
CA SER A 79 -2.75 6.37 9.01
C SER A 79 -1.82 5.15 8.97
N ALA A 80 -2.05 4.20 8.05
CA ALA A 80 -1.15 3.06 7.88
C ALA A 80 0.26 3.48 7.42
N TRP A 81 0.36 4.50 6.56
CA TRP A 81 1.64 5.02 6.09
C TRP A 81 2.41 5.76 7.19
N ASP A 82 1.74 6.59 7.97
CA ASP A 82 2.37 7.34 9.07
C ASP A 82 2.85 6.39 10.16
N CYS A 83 2.08 5.35 10.47
CA CYS A 83 2.49 4.27 11.36
C CYS A 83 3.72 3.51 10.82
N PHE A 84 3.73 3.15 9.52
CA PHE A 84 4.88 2.52 8.84
C PHE A 84 6.15 3.40 8.92
N ASN A 85 6.00 4.71 8.81
CA ASN A 85 7.10 5.67 8.92
C ASN A 85 7.46 6.04 10.36
N CYS A 86 6.86 5.38 11.36
CA CYS A 86 7.06 5.68 12.78
C CYS A 86 6.85 7.16 13.12
N ARG A 87 5.84 7.80 12.52
CA ARG A 87 5.48 9.19 12.80
C ARG A 87 4.58 9.35 14.02
N ASP A 88 3.90 8.27 14.39
CA ASP A 88 3.10 8.20 15.60
C ASP A 88 3.96 7.76 16.79
N GLU A 89 3.62 8.27 17.97
CA GLU A 89 4.37 8.08 19.23
C GLU A 89 4.39 6.62 19.73
N TYR A 90 3.56 5.76 19.14
CA TYR A 90 3.42 4.35 19.52
C TYR A 90 4.10 3.46 18.46
N TYR A 91 5.33 3.03 18.76
CA TYR A 91 6.25 2.40 17.81
C TYR A 91 5.87 0.96 17.38
N GLY A 92 6.10 0.63 16.10
CA GLY A 92 6.46 -0.69 15.54
C GLY A 92 5.40 -1.81 15.55
N ILE A 93 4.65 -1.96 16.63
CA ILE A 93 3.66 -3.02 16.85
C ILE A 93 2.36 -2.69 16.10
N HIS A 94 2.04 -1.39 15.94
CA HIS A 94 0.80 -0.95 15.30
C HIS A 94 0.82 -0.95 13.77
N MET A 95 1.98 -1.11 13.13
CA MET A 95 2.06 -1.04 11.67
C MET A 95 1.19 -2.12 11.00
N TYR A 96 1.28 -3.36 11.50
CA TYR A 96 0.46 -4.46 11.01
C TYR A 96 -1.02 -4.19 11.28
N ARG A 97 -1.35 -3.73 12.50
CA ARG A 97 -2.72 -3.37 12.86
C ARG A 97 -3.32 -2.31 11.93
N GLU A 98 -2.62 -1.23 11.64
CA GLU A 98 -3.15 -0.17 10.78
C GLU A 98 -3.29 -0.60 9.31
N ILE A 99 -2.41 -1.49 8.84
CA ILE A 99 -2.57 -2.14 7.53
C ILE A 99 -3.79 -3.06 7.51
N LEU A 100 -4.03 -3.83 8.56
CA LEU A 100 -5.23 -4.68 8.67
C LEU A 100 -6.51 -3.85 8.76
N LEU A 101 -6.50 -2.73 9.51
CA LEU A 101 -7.63 -1.80 9.53
C LEU A 101 -7.86 -1.14 8.18
N LEU A 102 -6.80 -0.78 7.45
CA LEU A 102 -6.91 -0.31 6.07
C LEU A 102 -7.55 -1.37 5.18
N ARG A 103 -7.13 -2.63 5.31
CA ARG A 103 -7.70 -3.75 4.57
C ARG A 103 -9.20 -3.90 4.82
N GLU A 104 -9.64 -3.92 6.06
CA GLU A 104 -11.08 -4.05 6.40
C GLU A 104 -11.90 -2.90 5.82
N ARG A 105 -11.38 -1.66 5.88
CA ARG A 105 -12.04 -0.52 5.22
C ARG A 105 -12.14 -0.70 3.71
N LEU A 106 -11.07 -1.14 3.06
CA LEU A 106 -11.06 -1.38 1.61
C LEU A 106 -12.00 -2.54 1.20
N ILE A 107 -12.16 -3.56 2.04
CA ILE A 107 -13.16 -4.63 1.84
C ILE A 107 -14.57 -4.08 1.99
N ALA A 108 -14.85 -3.32 3.06
CA ALA A 108 -16.16 -2.71 3.30
C ALA A 108 -16.59 -1.77 2.17
N ASP A 109 -15.65 -1.04 1.58
CA ASP A 109 -15.86 -0.15 0.43
C ASP A 109 -16.01 -0.89 -0.93
N GLY A 110 -15.88 -2.23 -0.95
CA GLY A 110 -15.90 -3.02 -2.19
C GLY A 110 -14.67 -2.81 -3.10
N ARG A 111 -13.58 -2.30 -2.54
CA ARG A 111 -12.31 -2.02 -3.24
C ARG A 111 -11.30 -3.15 -3.13
N LEU A 112 -11.57 -4.13 -2.27
CA LEU A 112 -10.91 -5.43 -2.21
C LEU A 112 -11.95 -6.55 -2.32
N PRO A 113 -11.57 -7.77 -2.76
CA PRO A 113 -12.48 -8.91 -2.77
C PRO A 113 -13.04 -9.20 -1.38
N GLN A 114 -14.34 -9.54 -1.29
CA GLN A 114 -14.98 -9.86 -0.01
C GLN A 114 -14.63 -11.25 0.52
N ASN A 115 -14.09 -12.11 -0.34
CA ASN A 115 -13.75 -13.50 -0.03
C ASN A 115 -12.29 -13.68 0.41
N LEU A 116 -11.60 -12.61 0.78
CA LEU A 116 -10.25 -12.71 1.33
C LEU A 116 -10.29 -13.39 2.72
N PRO A 117 -9.21 -14.04 3.17
CA PRO A 117 -9.16 -14.69 4.48
C PRO A 117 -9.56 -13.75 5.63
N PHE A 118 -10.29 -14.25 6.61
CA PHE A 118 -10.54 -13.47 7.83
C PHE A 118 -9.25 -13.35 8.63
N ILE A 119 -8.97 -12.16 9.16
CA ILE A 119 -7.82 -11.89 10.01
C ILE A 119 -8.33 -11.29 11.30
N ASP A 120 -8.03 -11.93 12.43
CA ASP A 120 -8.40 -11.40 13.74
C ASP A 120 -7.45 -10.28 14.14
N ILE A 121 -7.91 -9.04 13.98
CA ILE A 121 -7.12 -7.84 14.32
C ILE A 121 -6.93 -7.73 15.84
N SER A 122 -7.75 -8.40 16.66
CA SER A 122 -7.61 -8.35 18.12
C SER A 122 -6.30 -8.99 18.61
N GLU A 123 -5.74 -9.94 17.85
CA GLU A 123 -4.43 -10.53 18.15
C GLU A 123 -3.27 -9.53 18.02
N TYR A 124 -3.51 -8.41 17.31
CA TYR A 124 -2.56 -7.30 17.15
C TYR A 124 -2.93 -6.10 18.03
N GLN A 125 -3.82 -6.29 19.01
CA GLN A 125 -4.04 -5.34 20.09
C GLN A 125 -2.98 -5.52 21.17
N ASP A 126 -2.62 -4.41 21.78
CA ASP A 126 -1.51 -4.32 22.70
C ASP A 126 -1.86 -4.92 24.08
N PRO A 127 -1.03 -5.77 24.69
CA PRO A 127 -1.10 -6.05 26.13
C PRO A 127 -0.60 -4.85 26.99
N VAL A 128 0.06 -3.84 26.38
CA VAL A 128 0.67 -2.69 27.09
C VAL A 128 -0.35 -1.71 27.69
N SER A 129 -1.61 -1.69 27.22
CA SER A 129 -2.67 -0.89 27.87
C SER A 129 -2.92 -1.34 29.32
N GLU A 130 -2.70 -2.62 29.63
CA GLU A 130 -2.82 -3.14 30.99
C GLU A 130 -1.54 -2.96 31.82
N HIS A 131 -0.36 -2.91 31.17
CA HIS A 131 0.92 -2.87 31.90
C HIS A 131 1.44 -1.47 32.23
N TYR A 132 0.97 -0.43 31.52
CA TYR A 132 1.41 0.96 31.74
C TYR A 132 0.33 1.90 32.31
N GLY A 133 -0.89 1.42 32.57
CA GLY A 133 -1.95 2.22 33.19
C GLY A 133 -2.35 3.48 32.41
N LEU A 134 -2.06 3.51 31.11
CA LEU A 134 -2.47 4.61 30.24
C LEU A 134 -3.97 4.47 29.95
N ALA A 135 -4.76 5.41 30.46
CA ALA A 135 -6.19 5.45 30.20
C ALA A 135 -6.45 5.59 28.70
N PRO A 136 -7.50 4.92 28.16
CA PRO A 136 -7.86 5.09 26.76
C PRO A 136 -8.19 6.56 26.47
N PRO A 137 -7.85 7.06 25.28
CA PRO A 137 -8.16 8.44 24.91
C PRO A 137 -9.67 8.67 24.91
N VAL A 138 -10.08 9.82 25.47
CA VAL A 138 -11.46 10.30 25.62
C VAL A 138 -12.03 10.77 24.29
#